data_AF-C5KWD3-F1
#
_entry.id   AF-C5KWD3-F1
#
_cell.length_a   1.000
_cell.length_b   1.000
_cell.length_c   1.000
_cell.angle_alpha   90.00
_cell.angle_beta   90.00
_cell.angle_gamma   90.00
#
_symmetry.space_group_name_H-M   'P 1'
#
loop_
_entity.id
_entity.type
_entity.pdbx_description
1 polymer ?
#
loop_
_entity_poly.entity_id
_entity_poly.type
_entity_poly.pdbx_seq_one_letter_code
_entity_poly.pdbx_strand_id
1 'polypeptide(L)'
;MTYPIPQPSVSAYKLWTAFFAMICAAIASFPYFFNPAKNQLYATIGFLAPYCATMFMLNWEVLMVMSVKGILGLWIGIGNACLIHVIASAIDDGPWCRLWSFLLFLPESWFWALAFKPTNTKLNDWIMPEGIFVTATLGGMFYPPGDLYMALAVAGIWATFGFVVMCSVVTILKVTHLLPQQGPSPISQFADAVANVFEHESGRFPDVTFGCEASAAYYNDLDVAVEKLVSVALPPKIQATAFTISSELDSLRDCLAEGEFSQAMIDYVWKPFCAEFTHLRIAVSQALRDCANGNAEVGCYDLDDRARRCQSYLLKCIAESNAECARGHIEPPSASELLRFHYAVGTMIYVAILTETFRKALIEEIIEATRQKKLQNAVSLL
;
A
#
# COMPACT_ATOMS: atom_id res chain seq x y z
N MET A 1 17.72 -20.22 31.53
CA MET A 1 18.18 -19.00 30.87
C MET A 1 17.07 -18.53 29.95
N THR A 2 16.27 -17.58 30.39
CA THR A 2 15.25 -16.93 29.57
C THR A 2 15.96 -15.97 28.62
N TYR A 3 15.92 -16.25 27.32
CA TYR A 3 16.37 -15.29 26.32
C TYR A 3 15.61 -13.98 26.51
N PRO A 4 16.28 -12.82 26.57
CA PRO A 4 15.57 -11.55 26.58
C PRO A 4 14.75 -11.47 25.30
N ILE A 5 13.43 -11.39 25.46
CA ILE A 5 12.51 -11.11 24.35
C ILE A 5 12.98 -9.76 23.77
N PRO A 6 13.36 -9.69 22.48
CA PRO A 6 13.75 -8.42 21.88
C PRO A 6 12.60 -7.43 22.10
N GLN A 7 12.87 -6.31 22.76
CA GLN A 7 11.85 -5.27 22.86
C GLN A 7 11.43 -4.88 21.44
N PRO A 8 10.12 -4.83 21.14
CA PRO A 8 9.66 -4.44 19.82
C PRO A 8 10.16 -3.01 19.56
N SER A 9 11.11 -2.86 18.63
CA SER A 9 11.57 -1.55 18.20
C SER A 9 10.39 -0.81 17.59
N VAL A 10 10.13 0.42 18.04
CA VAL A 10 9.09 1.25 17.44
C VAL A 10 9.54 1.59 16.02
N SER A 11 8.80 1.11 15.02
CA SER A 11 9.10 1.39 13.62
C SER A 11 9.19 2.89 13.35
N ALA A 12 10.13 3.33 12.51
CA ALA A 12 10.28 4.73 12.13
C ALA A 12 8.95 5.36 11.65
N TYR A 13 8.13 4.61 10.91
CA TYR A 13 6.79 5.05 10.46
C TYR A 13 5.86 5.46 11.61
N LYS A 14 5.85 4.69 12.72
CA LYS A 14 5.05 5.02 13.92
C LYS A 14 5.58 6.27 14.63
N LEU A 15 6.91 6.44 14.69
CA LEU A 15 7.53 7.65 15.25
C LEU A 15 7.19 8.89 14.41
N TRP A 16 7.27 8.77 13.08
CA TRP A 16 6.86 9.84 12.16
C TRP A 16 5.37 10.17 12.30
N THR A 17 4.52 9.16 12.40
CA THR A 17 3.07 9.37 12.61
C THR A 17 2.82 10.15 13.89
N ALA A 18 3.45 9.75 15.00
CA ALA A 18 3.31 10.44 16.28
C ALA A 18 3.85 11.89 16.23
N PHE A 19 5.00 12.10 15.57
CA PHE A 19 5.58 13.43 15.39
C PHE A 19 4.66 14.37 14.59
N PHE A 20 4.11 13.90 13.46
CA PHE A 20 3.20 14.71 12.66
C PHE A 20 1.83 14.88 13.30
N ALA A 21 1.34 13.91 14.10
CA ALA A 21 0.15 14.07 14.91
C ALA A 21 0.31 15.23 15.92
N MET A 22 1.47 15.32 16.58
CA MET A 22 1.81 16.43 17.48
C MET A 22 1.84 17.78 16.74
N ILE A 23 2.44 17.84 15.54
CA ILE A 23 2.43 19.06 14.72
C ILE A 23 1.00 19.47 14.36
N CYS A 24 0.17 18.53 13.90
CA CYS A 24 -1.21 18.78 13.56
C CYS A 24 -2.00 19.29 14.77
N ALA A 25 -1.82 18.68 15.94
CA ALA A 25 -2.46 19.14 17.18
C ALA A 25 -2.01 20.55 17.57
N ALA A 26 -0.72 20.89 17.41
CA ALA A 26 -0.20 22.22 17.68
C ALA A 26 -0.81 23.27 16.75
N ILE A 27 -0.89 22.99 15.44
CA ILE A 27 -1.52 23.88 14.45
C ILE A 27 -3.02 24.02 14.73
N ALA A 28 -3.70 22.91 15.03
CA ALA A 28 -5.12 22.90 15.35
C ALA A 28 -5.45 23.69 16.63
N SER A 29 -4.48 23.77 17.56
CA SER A 29 -4.59 24.59 18.79
C SER A 29 -4.34 26.08 18.55
N PHE A 30 -3.77 26.48 17.41
CA PHE A 30 -3.33 27.86 17.19
C PHE A 30 -4.43 28.90 17.38
N PRO A 31 -5.64 28.76 16.79
CA PRO A 31 -6.64 29.82 16.91
C PRO A 31 -7.25 29.92 18.33
N TYR A 32 -7.00 28.93 19.22
CA TYR A 32 -7.42 28.99 20.62
C TYR A 32 -6.68 30.12 21.36
N PHE A 33 -5.40 30.34 21.02
CA PHE A 33 -4.59 31.40 21.61
C PHE A 33 -4.98 32.81 21.13
N PHE A 34 -5.72 32.93 20.02
CA PHE A 34 -6.16 34.21 19.46
C PHE A 34 -7.64 34.52 19.70
N ASN A 35 -8.38 33.62 20.37
CA ASN A 35 -9.75 33.89 20.76
C ASN A 35 -9.76 34.41 22.21
N PRO A 36 -9.92 35.72 22.45
CA PRO A 36 -10.03 36.29 23.79
C PRO A 36 -11.42 36.00 24.38
N ALA A 37 -11.78 34.73 24.50
CA ALA A 37 -13.04 34.35 25.10
C ALA A 37 -12.87 34.32 26.63
N LYS A 38 -13.33 35.39 27.27
CA LYS A 38 -13.44 35.56 28.74
C LYS A 38 -14.33 34.50 29.45
N ASN A 39 -14.81 33.49 28.74
CA ASN A 39 -15.71 32.46 29.26
C ASN A 39 -15.01 31.08 29.23
N GLN A 40 -14.93 30.42 30.38
CA GLN A 40 -14.45 29.03 30.54
C GLN A 40 -15.11 28.04 29.56
N LEU A 41 -16.30 28.39 29.06
CA LEU A 41 -17.06 27.68 28.04
C LEU A 41 -16.27 27.40 26.74
N TYR A 42 -15.53 28.40 26.27
CA TYR A 42 -14.77 28.28 25.01
C TYR A 42 -13.43 27.54 25.20
N ALA A 43 -12.94 27.46 26.44
CA ALA A 43 -11.77 26.67 26.80
C ALA A 43 -12.00 25.16 26.64
N THR A 44 -13.19 24.68 27.01
CA THR A 44 -13.55 23.26 26.85
C THR A 44 -13.75 22.87 25.39
N ILE A 45 -14.30 23.78 24.57
CA ILE A 45 -14.55 23.56 23.14
C ILE A 45 -13.25 23.61 22.31
N GLY A 46 -12.31 24.49 22.69
CA GLY A 46 -11.03 24.65 22.01
C GLY A 46 -10.15 23.39 21.96
N PHE A 47 -10.39 22.41 22.84
CA PHE A 47 -9.67 21.13 22.87
C PHE A 47 -10.13 20.14 21.78
N LEU A 48 -11.30 20.34 21.17
CA LEU A 48 -11.82 19.41 20.15
C LEU A 48 -10.96 19.39 18.88
N ALA A 49 -10.46 20.55 18.45
CA ALA A 49 -9.60 20.66 17.28
C ALA A 49 -8.29 19.86 17.44
N PRO A 50 -7.49 20.04 18.52
CA PRO A 50 -6.31 19.21 18.74
C PRO A 50 -6.65 17.75 18.99
N TYR A 51 -7.76 17.43 19.68
CA TYR A 51 -8.19 16.03 19.86
C TYR A 51 -8.43 15.34 18.52
N CYS A 52 -9.21 15.94 17.62
CA CYS A 52 -9.40 15.40 16.28
C CYS A 52 -8.06 15.29 15.54
N ALA A 53 -7.20 16.30 15.64
CA ALA A 53 -5.88 16.30 15.02
C ALA A 53 -4.93 15.20 15.52
N THR A 54 -5.16 14.62 16.72
CA THR A 54 -4.39 13.47 17.21
C THR A 54 -4.77 12.14 16.54
N MET A 55 -5.90 12.07 15.85
CA MET A 55 -6.30 10.88 15.07
C MET A 55 -5.49 10.72 13.77
N PHE A 56 -4.47 11.54 13.57
CA PHE A 56 -3.63 11.61 12.39
C PHE A 56 -3.06 10.25 11.96
N MET A 57 -3.07 10.02 10.65
CA MET A 57 -2.45 8.89 9.99
C MET A 57 -1.63 9.38 8.80
N LEU A 58 -0.43 8.83 8.61
CA LEU A 58 0.40 9.18 7.45
C LEU A 58 -0.14 8.62 6.13
N ASN A 59 -0.97 7.58 6.14
CA ASN A 59 -1.60 7.07 4.93
C ASN A 59 -2.69 8.05 4.46
N TRP A 60 -2.47 8.66 3.28
CA TRP A 60 -3.36 9.67 2.72
C TRP A 60 -4.78 9.15 2.46
N GLU A 61 -4.94 7.97 1.88
CA GLU A 61 -6.27 7.42 1.54
C GLU A 61 -7.08 7.14 2.80
N VAL A 62 -6.46 6.47 3.77
CA VAL A 62 -7.10 6.14 5.04
C VAL A 62 -7.45 7.41 5.81
N LEU A 63 -6.54 8.39 5.85
CA LEU A 63 -6.78 9.66 6.53
C LEU A 63 -7.93 10.44 5.89
N MET A 64 -8.00 10.49 4.56
CA MET A 64 -9.07 11.20 3.85
C MET A 64 -10.43 10.56 4.13
N VAL A 65 -10.53 9.24 4.04
CA VAL A 65 -11.78 8.51 4.35
C VAL A 65 -12.18 8.73 5.80
N MET A 66 -11.23 8.58 6.74
CA MET A 66 -11.49 8.80 8.17
C MET A 66 -11.93 10.24 8.45
N SER A 67 -11.30 11.23 7.83
CA SER A 67 -11.62 12.65 8.05
C SER A 67 -13.00 13.00 7.53
N VAL A 68 -13.40 12.49 6.36
CA VAL A 68 -14.75 12.67 5.82
C VAL A 68 -15.80 12.02 6.72
N LYS A 69 -15.59 10.75 7.10
CA LYS A 69 -16.50 10.03 8.03
C LYS A 69 -16.59 10.72 9.39
N GLY A 70 -15.48 11.25 9.89
CA GLY A 70 -15.39 12.01 11.14
C GLY A 70 -16.17 13.31 11.08
N ILE A 71 -16.01 14.11 10.02
CA ILE A 71 -16.75 15.36 9.81
C ILE A 71 -18.26 15.08 9.68
N LEU A 72 -18.64 14.07 8.87
CA LEU A 72 -20.05 13.70 8.73
C LEU A 72 -20.66 13.26 10.07
N GLY A 73 -19.98 12.38 10.80
CA GLY A 73 -20.41 11.95 12.11
C GLY A 73 -20.56 13.12 13.09
N LEU A 74 -19.58 14.01 13.13
CA LEU A 74 -19.60 15.20 13.97
C LEU A 74 -20.84 16.08 13.74
N TRP A 75 -21.15 16.42 12.49
CA TRP A 75 -22.30 17.27 12.18
C TRP A 75 -23.64 16.57 12.43
N ILE A 76 -23.70 15.26 12.21
CA ILE A 76 -24.85 14.44 12.60
C ILE A 76 -25.04 14.48 14.12
N GLY A 77 -23.97 14.31 14.90
CA GLY A 77 -24.01 14.37 16.36
C GLY A 77 -24.47 15.74 16.89
N ILE A 78 -24.02 16.83 16.26
CA ILE A 78 -24.47 18.19 16.58
C ILE A 78 -25.97 18.38 16.29
N GLY A 79 -26.41 18.01 15.08
CA GLY A 79 -27.83 18.12 14.71
C GLY A 79 -28.73 17.32 15.66
N ASN A 80 -28.24 16.16 16.09
CA ASN A 80 -28.91 15.30 17.03
C ASN A 80 -28.99 15.88 18.45
N ALA A 81 -27.90 16.48 18.95
CA ALA A 81 -27.93 17.19 20.22
C ALA A 81 -28.93 18.35 20.21
N CYS A 82 -29.02 19.09 19.11
CA CYS A 82 -30.02 20.14 18.94
C CYS A 82 -31.45 19.58 19.00
N LEU A 83 -31.70 18.43 18.36
CA LEU A 83 -33.00 17.76 18.38
C LEU A 83 -33.39 17.31 19.79
N ILE A 84 -32.48 16.64 20.51
CA ILE A 84 -32.69 16.25 21.92
C ILE A 84 -33.04 17.48 22.76
N HIS A 85 -32.27 18.57 22.60
CA HIS A 85 -32.51 19.79 23.36
C HIS A 85 -33.90 20.37 23.08
N VAL A 86 -34.35 20.42 21.82
CA VAL A 86 -35.70 20.88 21.46
C VAL A 86 -36.78 20.02 22.11
N ILE A 87 -36.64 18.69 22.07
CA ILE A 87 -37.61 17.77 22.67
C ILE A 87 -37.64 17.92 24.20
N ALA A 88 -36.47 17.96 24.84
CA ALA A 88 -36.37 18.13 26.29
C ALA A 88 -36.96 19.47 26.75
N SER A 89 -36.69 20.56 26.03
CA SER A 89 -37.26 21.88 26.31
C SER A 89 -38.78 21.92 26.11
N ALA A 90 -39.33 21.12 25.19
CA ALA A 90 -40.78 21.02 24.99
C ALA A 90 -41.48 20.17 26.06
N ILE A 91 -40.78 19.20 26.68
CA ILE A 91 -41.33 18.34 27.73
C ILE A 91 -41.45 19.08 29.07
N ASP A 92 -40.50 19.96 29.39
CA ASP A 92 -40.40 20.56 30.72
C ASP A 92 -41.36 21.73 31.00
N ASP A 93 -42.01 22.31 29.97
CA ASP A 93 -42.86 23.52 30.11
C ASP A 93 -42.19 24.62 31.00
N GLY A 94 -40.84 24.69 31.01
CA GLY A 94 -40.04 25.32 32.06
C GLY A 94 -38.51 25.24 31.82
N PRO A 95 -37.66 25.53 32.84
CA PRO A 95 -36.21 25.54 32.67
C PRO A 95 -35.67 24.14 32.38
N TRP A 96 -34.88 24.04 31.31
CA TRP A 96 -34.28 22.80 30.79
C TRP A 96 -33.74 21.84 31.88
N CYS A 97 -34.25 20.61 31.89
CA CYS A 97 -33.78 19.53 32.76
C CYS A 97 -32.82 18.59 32.03
N ARG A 98 -31.63 18.42 32.62
CA ARG A 98 -30.57 17.49 32.17
C ARG A 98 -31.03 16.04 32.12
N LEU A 99 -31.95 15.64 33.00
CA LEU A 99 -32.41 14.26 33.11
C LEU A 99 -33.18 13.83 31.86
N TRP A 100 -34.04 14.70 31.32
CA TRP A 100 -34.78 14.40 30.09
C TRP A 100 -33.87 14.25 28.89
N SER A 101 -32.88 15.14 28.75
CA SER A 101 -31.89 15.05 27.68
C SER A 101 -31.05 13.77 27.77
N PHE A 102 -30.69 13.33 28.98
CA PHE A 102 -29.99 12.06 29.18
C PHE A 102 -30.85 10.84 28.79
N LEU A 103 -32.13 10.83 29.17
CA LEU A 103 -33.06 9.75 28.82
C LEU A 103 -33.32 9.69 27.31
N LEU A 104 -33.40 10.83 26.63
CA LEU A 104 -33.56 10.91 25.18
C LEU A 104 -32.29 10.47 24.43
N PHE A 105 -31.11 10.66 25.02
CA PHE A 105 -29.84 10.23 24.43
C PHE A 105 -29.61 8.71 24.49
N LEU A 106 -30.19 8.02 25.48
CA LEU A 106 -29.95 6.57 25.70
C LEU A 106 -30.31 5.70 24.48
N PRO A 107 -31.50 5.80 23.87
CA PRO A 107 -31.83 5.02 22.66
C PRO A 107 -30.88 5.29 21.49
N GLU A 108 -30.43 6.54 21.36
CA GLU A 108 -29.53 6.94 20.27
C GLU A 108 -28.12 6.44 20.49
N SER A 109 -27.63 6.41 21.73
CA SER A 109 -26.35 5.78 22.05
C SER A 109 -26.31 4.32 21.58
N TRP A 110 -27.44 3.61 21.64
CA TRP A 110 -27.55 2.25 21.14
C TRP A 110 -27.48 2.20 19.60
N PHE A 111 -28.14 3.13 18.91
CA PHE A 111 -28.06 3.26 17.46
C PHE A 111 -26.64 3.60 16.98
N TRP A 112 -25.96 4.53 17.65
CA TRP A 112 -24.60 4.92 17.31
C TRP A 112 -23.58 3.84 17.67
N ALA A 113 -23.85 3.01 18.68
CA ALA A 113 -23.01 1.85 18.98
C ALA A 113 -22.98 0.84 17.80
N LEU A 114 -24.03 0.79 16.97
CA LEU A 114 -24.04 -0.04 15.76
C LEU A 114 -23.07 0.46 14.70
N ALA A 115 -22.56 1.70 14.76
CA ALA A 115 -21.57 2.22 13.83
C ALA A 115 -20.13 1.82 14.18
N PHE A 116 -19.86 1.17 15.33
CA PHE A 116 -18.51 0.72 15.67
C PHE A 116 -18.03 -0.40 14.74
N LYS A 117 -16.75 -0.37 14.36
CA LYS A 117 -16.16 -1.35 13.43
C LYS A 117 -16.45 -2.83 13.74
N PRO A 118 -16.42 -3.30 15.00
CA PRO A 118 -16.69 -4.70 15.33
C PRO A 118 -18.13 -5.18 15.08
N THR A 119 -19.10 -4.27 14.95
CA THR A 119 -20.52 -4.65 14.75
C THR A 119 -20.81 -5.04 13.28
N ASN A 120 -19.92 -4.69 12.36
CA ASN A 120 -20.00 -4.99 10.93
C ASN A 120 -21.33 -4.59 10.27
N THR A 121 -21.93 -3.49 10.73
CA THR A 121 -23.14 -2.93 10.10
C THR A 121 -22.76 -1.95 8.99
N LYS A 122 -23.67 -1.75 8.03
CA LYS A 122 -23.51 -0.74 6.97
C LYS A 122 -23.27 0.67 7.52
N LEU A 123 -23.66 0.96 8.76
CA LEU A 123 -23.55 2.29 9.35
C LEU A 123 -22.08 2.72 9.54
N ASN A 124 -21.19 1.79 9.85
CA ASN A 124 -19.73 2.01 9.92
C ASN A 124 -19.12 2.46 8.58
N ASP A 125 -19.76 2.13 7.46
CA ASP A 125 -19.27 2.54 6.14
C ASP A 125 -19.43 4.06 5.91
N TRP A 126 -20.31 4.73 6.67
CA TRP A 126 -20.68 6.12 6.45
C TRP A 126 -20.19 7.08 7.54
N ILE A 127 -20.10 6.61 8.79
CA ILE A 127 -19.84 7.49 9.95
C ILE A 127 -18.81 6.91 10.91
N MET A 128 -18.08 7.80 11.56
CA MET A 128 -17.19 7.46 12.68
C MET A 128 -17.94 7.70 14.01
N PRO A 129 -18.30 6.66 14.77
CA PRO A 129 -19.13 6.78 15.97
C PRO A 129 -18.50 7.65 17.05
N GLU A 130 -17.17 7.66 17.16
CA GLU A 130 -16.45 8.43 18.17
C GLU A 130 -16.72 9.94 18.05
N GLY A 131 -16.83 10.47 16.82
CA GLY A 131 -17.14 11.88 16.57
C GLY A 131 -18.59 12.25 16.95
N ILE A 132 -19.52 11.32 16.74
CA ILE A 132 -20.95 11.48 17.08
C ILE A 132 -21.13 11.50 18.59
N PHE A 133 -20.53 10.53 19.29
CA PHE A 133 -20.67 10.40 20.73
C PHE A 133 -20.12 11.61 21.47
N VAL A 134 -18.94 12.10 21.10
CA VAL A 134 -18.31 13.25 21.76
C VAL A 134 -19.18 14.51 21.60
N THR A 135 -19.66 14.78 20.39
CA THR A 135 -20.41 16.02 20.10
C THR A 135 -21.87 15.99 20.55
N ALA A 136 -22.53 14.84 20.42
CA ALA A 136 -23.92 14.68 20.85
C ALA A 136 -24.04 14.78 22.38
N THR A 137 -23.07 14.23 23.12
CA THR A 137 -23.03 14.30 24.59
C THR A 137 -22.75 15.73 25.07
N LEU A 138 -21.86 16.47 24.38
CA LEU A 138 -21.56 17.86 24.70
C LEU A 138 -22.82 18.75 24.67
N GLY A 139 -23.61 18.66 23.59
CA GLY A 139 -24.82 19.47 23.45
C GLY A 139 -26.01 19.02 24.29
N GLY A 140 -26.19 17.71 24.45
CA GLY A 140 -27.33 17.14 25.17
C GLY A 140 -27.21 17.19 26.69
N MET A 141 -25.99 17.25 27.27
CA MET A 141 -25.82 17.04 28.71
C MET A 141 -25.14 18.19 29.47
N PHE A 142 -24.34 19.04 28.81
CA PHE A 142 -23.44 19.95 29.51
C PHE A 142 -23.77 21.45 29.41
N TYR A 143 -24.59 21.90 28.46
CA TYR A 143 -24.83 23.34 28.24
C TYR A 143 -26.22 23.84 28.68
N PRO A 144 -26.31 25.02 29.33
CA PRO A 144 -27.60 25.68 29.58
C PRO A 144 -28.20 26.31 28.31
N PRO A 145 -29.53 26.49 28.26
CA PRO A 145 -30.29 26.78 27.04
C PRO A 145 -30.01 28.12 26.32
N GLY A 146 -29.28 29.06 26.94
CA GLY A 146 -29.06 30.42 26.37
C GLY A 146 -28.02 30.50 25.25
N ASP A 147 -26.97 29.67 25.28
CA ASP A 147 -25.82 29.74 24.35
C ASP A 147 -25.52 28.42 23.63
N LEU A 148 -26.36 27.39 23.83
CA LEU A 148 -26.10 26.02 23.36
C LEU A 148 -25.86 25.93 21.85
N TYR A 149 -26.73 26.53 21.03
CA TYR A 149 -26.64 26.39 19.56
C TYR A 149 -25.38 27.04 19.00
N MET A 150 -24.99 28.19 19.53
CA MET A 150 -23.75 28.86 19.15
C MET A 150 -22.53 28.08 19.63
N ALA A 151 -22.56 27.55 20.86
CA ALA A 151 -21.49 26.70 21.39
C ALA A 151 -21.31 25.42 20.55
N LEU A 152 -22.41 24.79 20.15
CA LEU A 152 -22.40 23.60 19.29
C LEU A 152 -21.88 23.89 17.88
N ALA A 153 -22.31 25.00 17.27
CA ALA A 153 -21.80 25.42 15.97
C ALA A 153 -20.30 25.71 16.03
N VAL A 154 -19.83 26.42 17.07
CA VAL A 154 -18.41 26.70 17.31
C VAL A 154 -17.64 25.39 17.52
N ALA A 155 -18.16 24.45 18.31
CA ALA A 155 -17.55 23.13 18.49
C ALA A 155 -17.43 22.35 17.18
N GLY A 156 -18.47 22.40 16.35
CA GLY A 156 -18.48 21.77 15.03
C GLY A 156 -17.42 22.33 14.09
N ILE A 157 -17.33 23.66 14.02
CA ILE A 157 -16.33 24.36 13.22
C ILE A 157 -14.92 24.00 13.70
N TRP A 158 -14.68 24.01 15.01
CA TRP A 158 -13.37 23.70 15.60
C TRP A 158 -12.91 22.28 15.33
N ALA A 159 -13.78 21.29 15.54
CA ALA A 159 -13.43 19.91 15.27
C ALA A 159 -13.22 19.66 13.76
N THR A 160 -14.06 20.28 12.90
CA THR A 160 -13.87 20.25 11.44
C THR A 160 -12.51 20.83 11.05
N PHE A 161 -12.10 21.95 11.67
CA PHE A 161 -10.78 22.53 11.46
C PHE A 161 -9.65 21.55 11.81
N GLY A 162 -9.77 20.81 12.92
CA GLY A 162 -8.81 19.74 13.27
C GLY A 162 -8.65 18.68 12.18
N PHE A 163 -9.76 18.21 11.59
CA PHE A 163 -9.73 17.29 10.45
C PHE A 163 -9.07 17.89 9.20
N VAL A 164 -9.43 19.13 8.86
CA VAL A 164 -8.86 19.84 7.71
C VAL A 164 -7.35 20.06 7.85
N VAL A 165 -6.87 20.37 9.06
CA VAL A 165 -5.43 20.52 9.35
C VAL A 165 -4.67 19.23 9.04
N MET A 166 -5.17 18.08 9.52
CA MET A 166 -4.54 16.79 9.23
C MET A 166 -4.47 16.49 7.73
N CYS A 167 -5.59 16.64 7.02
CA CYS A 167 -5.66 16.44 5.57
C CYS A 167 -4.67 17.35 4.83
N SER A 168 -4.57 18.61 5.24
CA SER A 168 -3.67 19.59 4.64
C SER A 168 -2.21 19.18 4.81
N VAL A 169 -1.81 18.82 6.04
CA VAL A 169 -0.43 18.39 6.33
C VAL A 169 -0.05 17.14 5.52
N VAL A 170 -0.89 16.10 5.50
CA VAL A 170 -0.59 14.89 4.71
C VAL A 170 -0.59 15.16 3.21
N THR A 171 -1.49 16.01 2.72
CA THR A 171 -1.50 16.40 1.30
C THR A 171 -0.23 17.14 0.92
N ILE A 172 0.26 18.05 1.77
CA ILE A 172 1.55 18.74 1.56
C ILE A 172 2.70 17.73 1.54
N LEU A 173 2.74 16.81 2.50
CA LEU A 173 3.78 15.76 2.54
C LEU A 173 3.72 14.85 1.30
N LYS A 174 2.52 14.53 0.81
CA LYS A 174 2.32 13.72 -0.40
C LYS A 174 2.81 14.47 -1.64
N VAL A 175 2.41 15.73 -1.82
CA VAL A 175 2.78 16.56 -2.99
C VAL A 175 4.28 16.89 -2.99
N THR A 176 4.90 17.03 -1.82
CA THR A 176 6.34 17.27 -1.69
C THR A 176 7.20 16.00 -1.71
N HIS A 177 6.59 14.82 -1.91
CA HIS A 177 7.25 13.51 -1.86
C HIS A 177 8.00 13.23 -0.52
N LEU A 178 7.59 13.88 0.56
CA LEU A 178 8.14 13.70 1.92
C LEU A 178 7.31 12.75 2.77
N LEU A 179 6.24 12.17 2.22
CA LEU A 179 5.39 11.24 2.95
C LEU A 179 6.15 9.92 3.23
N PRO A 180 6.40 9.56 4.50
CA PRO A 180 7.05 8.31 4.82
C PRO A 180 6.18 7.14 4.33
N GLN A 181 6.74 6.29 3.47
CA GLN A 181 5.99 5.15 2.92
C GLN A 181 5.80 4.08 3.99
N GLN A 182 4.57 3.57 4.11
CA GLN A 182 4.27 2.40 4.92
C GLN A 182 4.56 1.15 4.09
N GLY A 183 5.60 0.39 4.43
CA GLY A 183 5.87 -0.90 3.78
C GLY A 183 7.36 -1.16 3.50
N PRO A 184 7.65 -2.22 2.74
CA PRO A 184 9.00 -2.53 2.29
C PRO A 184 9.57 -1.38 1.43
N SER A 185 10.90 -1.32 1.26
CA SER A 185 11.50 -0.30 0.39
C SER A 185 10.97 -0.42 -1.05
N PRO A 186 10.96 0.66 -1.85
CA PRO A 186 10.50 0.58 -3.25
C PRO A 186 11.25 -0.46 -4.10
N ILE A 187 12.55 -0.64 -3.85
CA ILE A 187 13.35 -1.72 -4.45
C ILE A 187 12.80 -3.09 -4.06
N SER A 188 12.42 -3.27 -2.79
CA SER A 188 11.88 -4.52 -2.28
C SER A 188 10.51 -4.83 -2.85
N GLN A 189 9.62 -3.84 -2.91
CA GLN A 189 8.31 -3.96 -3.56
C GLN A 189 8.45 -4.30 -5.05
N PHE A 190 9.37 -3.65 -5.75
CA PHE A 190 9.65 -3.94 -7.16
C PHE A 190 10.16 -5.37 -7.36
N ALA A 191 11.17 -5.80 -6.59
CA ALA A 191 11.75 -7.13 -6.73
C ALA A 191 10.71 -8.24 -6.46
N ASP A 192 9.85 -8.08 -5.46
CA ASP A 192 8.79 -9.04 -5.16
C ASP A 192 7.68 -9.04 -6.23
N ALA A 193 7.26 -7.86 -6.71
CA ALA A 193 6.27 -7.74 -7.78
C ALA A 193 6.74 -8.40 -9.08
N VAL A 194 8.01 -8.15 -9.49
CA VAL A 194 8.64 -8.82 -10.63
C VAL A 194 8.69 -10.32 -10.42
N ALA A 195 9.05 -10.80 -9.23
CA ALA A 195 9.10 -12.24 -8.94
C ALA A 195 7.72 -12.89 -9.14
N ASN A 196 6.66 -12.24 -8.67
CA ASN A 196 5.29 -12.72 -8.78
C ASN A 196 4.80 -12.75 -10.24
N VAL A 197 5.01 -11.67 -11.00
CA VAL A 197 4.66 -11.62 -12.44
C VAL A 197 5.43 -12.68 -13.21
N PHE A 198 6.74 -12.76 -13.02
CA PHE A 198 7.58 -13.73 -13.72
C PHE A 198 7.18 -15.17 -13.40
N GLU A 199 6.98 -15.50 -12.11
CA GLU A 199 6.55 -16.83 -11.69
C GLU A 199 5.17 -17.20 -12.25
N HIS A 200 4.24 -16.24 -12.29
CA HIS A 200 2.91 -16.41 -12.86
C HIS A 200 2.96 -16.67 -14.36
N GLU A 201 3.54 -15.75 -15.16
CA GLU A 201 3.55 -15.87 -16.62
C GLU A 201 4.37 -17.07 -17.10
N SER A 202 5.52 -17.31 -16.49
CA SER A 202 6.36 -18.47 -16.82
C SER A 202 5.74 -19.81 -16.39
N GLY A 203 4.86 -19.81 -15.38
CA GLY A 203 4.07 -20.98 -14.98
C GLY A 203 2.84 -21.23 -15.84
N ARG A 204 2.24 -20.16 -16.38
CA ARG A 204 1.03 -20.19 -17.22
C ARG A 204 1.34 -20.44 -18.69
N PHE A 205 2.59 -20.30 -19.10
CA PHE A 205 3.08 -20.50 -20.47
C PHE A 205 2.46 -21.68 -21.25
N PRO A 206 2.30 -22.90 -20.69
CA PRO A 206 1.66 -24.01 -21.41
C PRO A 206 0.13 -23.96 -21.48
N ASP A 207 -0.56 -23.24 -20.60
CA ASP A 207 -2.02 -23.18 -20.48
C ASP A 207 -2.50 -21.72 -20.52
N VAL A 208 -2.42 -21.11 -21.72
CA VAL A 208 -2.74 -19.68 -21.96
C VAL A 208 -4.21 -19.33 -21.66
N THR A 209 -5.10 -20.32 -21.57
CA THR A 209 -6.54 -20.14 -21.29
C THR A 209 -6.89 -19.94 -19.81
N PHE A 210 -6.03 -20.37 -18.86
CA PHE A 210 -6.26 -20.12 -17.44
C PHE A 210 -5.59 -18.81 -17.01
N GLY A 211 -6.33 -17.89 -16.38
CA GLY A 211 -5.73 -16.85 -15.54
C GLY A 211 -5.56 -15.42 -16.10
N CYS A 212 -6.25 -15.01 -17.17
CA CYS A 212 -6.19 -13.61 -17.65
C CYS A 212 -6.53 -12.56 -16.56
N GLU A 213 -7.49 -12.86 -15.67
CA GLU A 213 -7.82 -11.96 -14.55
C GLU A 213 -6.72 -11.92 -13.47
N ALA A 214 -6.05 -13.05 -13.21
CA ALA A 214 -4.94 -13.12 -12.25
C ALA A 214 -3.71 -12.38 -12.78
N SER A 215 -3.40 -12.52 -14.07
CA SER A 215 -2.33 -11.77 -14.75
C SER A 215 -2.54 -10.26 -14.59
N ALA A 216 -3.75 -9.74 -14.84
CA ALA A 216 -4.04 -8.32 -14.67
C ALA A 216 -3.76 -7.79 -13.25
N ALA A 217 -4.04 -8.58 -12.21
CA ALA A 217 -3.73 -8.21 -10.84
C ALA A 217 -2.21 -8.13 -10.58
N TYR A 218 -1.44 -9.11 -11.04
CA TYR A 218 0.03 -9.10 -10.90
C TYR A 218 0.69 -7.93 -11.64
N TYR A 219 0.23 -7.60 -12.84
CA TYR A 219 0.74 -6.45 -13.59
C TYR A 219 0.36 -5.11 -12.93
N ASN A 220 -0.85 -5.00 -12.35
CA ASN A 220 -1.21 -3.81 -11.58
C ASN A 220 -0.31 -3.63 -10.35
N ASP A 221 0.03 -4.72 -9.65
CA ASP A 221 1.00 -4.67 -8.55
C ASP A 221 2.40 -4.26 -9.02
N LEU A 222 2.83 -4.72 -10.21
CA LEU A 222 4.08 -4.30 -10.84
C LEU A 222 4.06 -2.81 -11.21
N ASP A 223 2.99 -2.31 -11.81
CA ASP A 223 2.83 -0.89 -12.18
C ASP A 223 2.94 0.02 -10.95
N VAL A 224 2.25 -0.35 -9.85
CA VAL A 224 2.34 0.36 -8.57
C VAL A 224 3.76 0.31 -8.00
N ALA A 225 4.46 -0.83 -8.13
CA ALA A 225 5.83 -0.96 -7.67
C ALA A 225 6.82 -0.12 -8.51
N VAL A 226 6.62 -0.06 -9.84
CA VAL A 226 7.40 0.76 -10.76
C VAL A 226 7.19 2.25 -10.49
N GLU A 227 5.95 2.70 -10.27
CA GLU A 227 5.65 4.09 -9.89
C GLU A 227 6.39 4.49 -8.59
N LYS A 228 6.36 3.62 -7.58
CA LYS A 228 7.10 3.83 -6.34
C LYS A 228 8.61 3.83 -6.56
N LEU A 229 9.12 2.99 -7.46
CA LEU A 229 10.54 2.94 -7.79
C LEU A 229 11.02 4.25 -8.43
N VAL A 230 10.22 4.84 -9.32
CA VAL A 230 10.49 6.15 -9.95
C VAL A 230 10.57 7.27 -8.92
N SER A 231 9.81 7.17 -7.83
CA SER A 231 9.77 8.18 -6.76
C SER A 231 11.04 8.25 -5.90
N VAL A 232 11.99 7.31 -6.08
CA VAL A 232 13.24 7.25 -5.31
C VAL A 232 14.44 7.56 -6.20
N ALA A 233 15.37 8.35 -5.67
CA ALA A 233 16.68 8.52 -6.30
C ALA A 233 17.46 7.20 -6.19
N LEU A 234 17.58 6.50 -7.33
CA LEU A 234 18.32 5.25 -7.44
C LEU A 234 19.56 5.42 -8.33
N PRO A 235 20.61 4.61 -8.12
CA PRO A 235 21.73 4.56 -9.04
C PRO A 235 21.25 4.24 -10.48
N PRO A 236 21.78 4.92 -11.52
CA PRO A 236 21.30 4.78 -12.89
C PRO A 236 21.28 3.33 -13.40
N LYS A 237 22.24 2.52 -12.98
CA LYS A 237 22.35 1.10 -13.37
C LYS A 237 21.19 0.26 -12.82
N ILE A 238 20.79 0.46 -11.57
CA ILE A 238 19.67 -0.24 -10.93
C ILE A 238 18.37 0.20 -11.61
N GLN A 239 18.20 1.52 -11.80
CA GLN A 239 17.01 2.09 -12.42
C GLN A 239 16.82 1.60 -13.87
N ALA A 240 17.87 1.66 -14.69
CA ALA A 240 17.80 1.20 -16.08
C ALA A 240 17.45 -0.30 -16.15
N THR A 241 18.10 -1.13 -15.34
CA THR A 241 17.85 -2.58 -15.34
C THR A 241 16.43 -2.90 -14.89
N ALA A 242 15.90 -2.21 -13.87
CA ALA A 242 14.53 -2.40 -13.40
C ALA A 242 13.49 -2.04 -14.47
N PHE A 243 13.70 -0.93 -15.21
CA PHE A 243 12.81 -0.58 -16.32
C PHE A 243 12.91 -1.54 -17.50
N THR A 244 14.09 -2.08 -17.80
CA THR A 244 14.22 -3.13 -18.81
C THR A 244 13.47 -4.39 -18.38
N ILE A 245 13.57 -4.82 -17.12
CA ILE A 245 12.85 -6.01 -16.63
C ILE A 245 11.34 -5.83 -16.76
N SER A 246 10.79 -4.70 -16.33
CA SER A 246 9.34 -4.43 -16.44
C SER A 246 8.88 -4.41 -17.90
N SER A 247 9.61 -3.73 -18.79
CA SER A 247 9.30 -3.71 -20.22
C SER A 247 9.33 -5.10 -20.87
N GLU A 248 10.26 -5.97 -20.47
CA GLU A 248 10.34 -7.35 -20.98
C GLU A 248 9.16 -8.20 -20.47
N LEU A 249 8.73 -7.99 -19.21
CA LEU A 249 7.54 -8.65 -18.69
C LEU A 249 6.27 -8.17 -19.39
N ASP A 250 6.12 -6.89 -19.69
CA ASP A 250 4.98 -6.39 -20.47
C ASP A 250 4.96 -6.99 -21.88
N SER A 251 6.13 -7.05 -22.52
CA SER A 251 6.24 -7.65 -23.86
C SER A 251 5.94 -9.15 -23.84
N LEU A 252 6.29 -9.85 -22.76
CA LEU A 252 5.92 -11.23 -22.54
C LEU A 252 4.40 -11.40 -22.40
N ARG A 253 3.74 -10.53 -21.64
CA ARG A 253 2.27 -10.55 -21.50
C ARG A 253 1.57 -10.40 -22.84
N ASP A 254 1.99 -9.43 -23.64
CA ASP A 254 1.41 -9.19 -24.96
C ASP A 254 1.60 -10.41 -25.88
N CYS A 255 2.81 -10.98 -25.88
CA CYS A 255 3.11 -12.20 -26.64
C CYS A 255 2.22 -13.39 -26.22
N LEU A 256 2.01 -13.58 -24.92
CA LEU A 256 1.17 -14.67 -24.40
C LEU A 256 -0.32 -14.41 -24.61
N ALA A 257 -0.74 -13.16 -24.83
CA ALA A 257 -2.14 -12.83 -25.11
C ALA A 257 -2.59 -13.23 -26.53
N GLU A 258 -1.66 -13.46 -27.47
CA GLU A 258 -1.98 -13.70 -28.89
C GLU A 258 -2.67 -15.06 -29.19
N GLY A 259 -2.84 -15.95 -28.21
CA GLY A 259 -3.56 -17.24 -28.37
C GLY A 259 -2.77 -18.47 -27.93
N GLU A 260 -3.31 -19.66 -28.12
CA GLU A 260 -2.72 -20.92 -27.62
C GLU A 260 -1.61 -21.46 -28.53
N PHE A 261 -0.67 -22.21 -27.95
CA PHE A 261 0.31 -22.98 -28.72
C PHE A 261 -0.30 -24.33 -29.14
N SER A 262 0.10 -24.83 -30.32
CA SER A 262 -0.29 -26.13 -30.81
C SER A 262 0.18 -27.25 -29.89
N GLN A 263 -0.57 -28.35 -29.87
CA GLN A 263 -0.22 -29.53 -29.10
C GLN A 263 1.16 -30.09 -29.49
N ALA A 264 1.56 -29.96 -30.75
CA ALA A 264 2.87 -30.37 -31.23
C ALA A 264 4.00 -29.53 -30.60
N MET A 265 3.84 -28.21 -30.52
CA MET A 265 4.80 -27.32 -29.84
C MET A 265 4.90 -27.67 -28.35
N ILE A 266 3.77 -27.93 -27.71
CA ILE A 266 3.73 -28.31 -26.29
C ILE A 266 4.42 -29.66 -26.06
N ASP A 267 4.11 -30.68 -26.84
CA ASP A 267 4.59 -32.05 -26.60
C ASP A 267 6.04 -32.27 -27.00
N TYR A 268 6.49 -31.65 -28.08
CA TYR A 268 7.81 -31.92 -28.66
C TYR A 268 8.85 -30.85 -28.37
N VAL A 269 8.43 -29.66 -27.92
CA VAL A 269 9.35 -28.57 -27.56
C VAL A 269 9.23 -28.21 -26.09
N TRP A 270 8.03 -27.82 -25.61
CA TRP A 270 7.86 -27.36 -24.24
C TRP A 270 8.06 -28.45 -23.19
N LYS A 271 7.36 -29.59 -23.28
CA LYS A 271 7.43 -30.66 -22.27
C LYS A 271 8.85 -31.21 -22.07
N PRO A 272 9.68 -31.42 -23.12
CA PRO A 272 11.08 -31.77 -22.94
C PRO A 272 11.89 -30.66 -22.26
N PHE A 273 11.63 -29.40 -22.62
CA PHE A 273 12.35 -28.23 -22.11
C PHE A 273 11.94 -27.82 -20.69
N CYS A 274 10.69 -28.06 -20.27
CA CYS A 274 10.08 -27.42 -19.12
C CYS A 274 10.76 -27.77 -17.79
N ALA A 275 11.38 -28.96 -17.69
CA ALA A 275 12.12 -29.37 -16.51
C ALA A 275 13.35 -28.48 -16.28
N GLU A 276 14.15 -28.26 -17.33
CA GLU A 276 15.33 -27.39 -17.27
C GLU A 276 14.91 -25.94 -17.01
N PHE A 277 13.86 -25.49 -17.68
CA PHE A 277 13.32 -24.15 -17.48
C PHE A 277 12.76 -23.93 -16.06
N THR A 278 12.14 -24.94 -15.45
CA THR A 278 11.63 -24.85 -14.08
C THR A 278 12.75 -24.56 -13.08
N HIS A 279 13.96 -25.11 -13.30
CA HIS A 279 15.12 -24.80 -12.47
C HIS A 279 15.60 -23.36 -12.63
N LEU A 280 15.53 -22.79 -13.84
CA LEU A 280 15.81 -21.38 -14.07
C LEU A 280 14.75 -20.52 -13.38
N ARG A 281 13.46 -20.85 -13.56
CA ARG A 281 12.33 -20.12 -13.00
C ARG A 281 12.45 -19.98 -11.48
N ILE A 282 12.65 -21.10 -10.79
CA ILE A 282 12.79 -21.13 -9.33
C ILE A 282 13.98 -20.26 -8.89
N ALA A 283 15.11 -20.34 -9.59
CA ALA A 283 16.30 -19.56 -9.25
C ALA A 283 16.07 -18.05 -9.42
N VAL A 284 15.38 -17.62 -10.48
CA VAL A 284 15.03 -16.21 -10.71
C VAL A 284 14.10 -15.69 -9.61
N SER A 285 13.01 -16.42 -9.31
CA SER A 285 12.07 -16.03 -8.26
C SER A 285 12.75 -15.96 -6.89
N GLN A 286 13.64 -16.91 -6.57
CA GLN A 286 14.42 -16.87 -5.33
C GLN A 286 15.38 -15.67 -5.28
N ALA A 287 16.13 -15.43 -6.36
CA ALA A 287 17.05 -14.29 -6.43
C ALA A 287 16.33 -12.95 -6.23
N LEU A 288 15.16 -12.77 -6.84
CA LEU A 288 14.35 -11.57 -6.69
C LEU A 288 13.76 -11.44 -5.27
N ARG A 289 13.23 -12.54 -4.70
CA ARG A 289 12.72 -12.53 -3.32
C ARG A 289 13.83 -12.25 -2.30
N ASP A 290 15.04 -12.75 -2.53
CA ASP A 290 16.19 -12.44 -1.68
C ASP A 290 16.66 -10.99 -1.83
N CYS A 291 16.59 -10.42 -3.04
CA CYS A 291 16.73 -8.97 -3.22
C CYS A 291 15.65 -8.19 -2.46
N ALA A 292 14.40 -8.66 -2.49
CA ALA A 292 13.30 -8.03 -1.78
C ALA A 292 13.49 -8.06 -0.26
N ASN A 293 14.06 -9.13 0.28
CA ASN A 293 14.36 -9.26 1.70
C ASN A 293 15.64 -8.52 2.13
N GLY A 294 16.32 -7.81 1.22
CA GLY A 294 17.58 -7.13 1.51
C GLY A 294 18.78 -8.07 1.63
N ASN A 295 18.65 -9.30 1.15
CA ASN A 295 19.65 -10.37 1.24
C ASN A 295 20.25 -10.72 -0.14
N ALA A 296 20.39 -9.74 -1.04
CA ALA A 296 20.87 -9.95 -2.41
C ALA A 296 22.23 -10.69 -2.49
N GLU A 297 23.06 -10.58 -1.43
CA GLU A 297 24.38 -11.20 -1.30
C GLU A 297 24.36 -12.69 -0.89
N VAL A 298 23.26 -13.18 -0.31
CA VAL A 298 23.25 -14.49 0.40
C VAL A 298 23.18 -15.69 -0.55
N GLY A 299 22.74 -15.50 -1.80
CA GLY A 299 22.54 -16.59 -2.76
C GLY A 299 23.53 -16.64 -3.92
N CYS A 300 23.92 -17.86 -4.28
CA CYS A 300 24.63 -18.19 -5.53
C CYS A 300 23.64 -18.86 -6.49
N TYR A 301 23.02 -18.08 -7.36
CA TYR A 301 21.97 -18.57 -8.27
C TYR A 301 22.51 -18.98 -9.64
N ASP A 302 23.68 -18.47 -10.04
CA ASP A 302 24.33 -18.72 -11.34
C ASP A 302 23.37 -18.53 -12.53
N LEU A 303 22.53 -17.48 -12.48
CA LEU A 303 21.48 -17.23 -13.46
C LEU A 303 22.02 -17.10 -14.89
N ASP A 304 23.20 -16.48 -15.07
CA ASP A 304 23.84 -16.37 -16.39
C ASP A 304 24.20 -17.74 -17.01
N ASP A 305 24.65 -18.69 -16.18
CA ASP A 305 24.99 -20.05 -16.63
C ASP A 305 23.74 -20.92 -16.83
N ARG A 306 22.72 -20.75 -15.97
CA ARG A 306 21.42 -21.43 -16.13
C ARG A 306 20.68 -20.93 -17.37
N ALA A 307 20.69 -19.63 -17.63
CA ALA A 307 20.12 -19.02 -18.83
C ALA A 307 20.77 -19.59 -20.10
N ARG A 308 22.10 -19.67 -20.13
CA ARG A 308 22.85 -20.27 -21.25
C ARG A 308 22.54 -21.76 -21.45
N ARG A 309 22.41 -22.52 -20.37
CA ARG A 309 21.99 -23.93 -20.42
C ARG A 309 20.58 -24.08 -20.96
N CYS A 310 19.64 -23.30 -20.46
CA CYS A 310 18.26 -23.27 -20.97
C CYS A 310 18.23 -22.93 -22.46
N GLN A 311 18.95 -21.89 -22.90
CA GLN A 311 18.99 -21.51 -24.31
C GLN A 311 19.57 -22.64 -25.18
N SER A 312 20.64 -23.29 -24.74
CA SER A 312 21.25 -24.42 -25.46
C SER A 312 20.31 -25.62 -25.52
N TYR A 313 19.59 -25.91 -24.43
CA TYR A 313 18.64 -27.01 -24.35
C TYR A 313 17.38 -26.77 -25.19
N LEU A 314 16.87 -25.54 -25.20
CA LEU A 314 15.78 -25.10 -26.06
C LEU A 314 16.12 -25.34 -27.55
N LEU A 315 17.30 -24.91 -27.99
CA LEU A 315 17.76 -25.13 -29.38
C LEU A 315 17.84 -26.62 -29.72
N LYS A 316 18.24 -27.46 -28.76
CA LYS A 316 18.26 -28.92 -28.92
C LYS A 316 16.84 -29.48 -29.08
N CYS A 317 15.90 -29.09 -28.22
CA CYS A 317 14.50 -29.53 -28.32
C CYS A 317 13.86 -29.13 -29.66
N ILE A 318 14.16 -27.92 -30.16
CA ILE A 318 13.68 -27.47 -31.48
C ILE A 318 14.32 -28.29 -32.60
N ALA A 319 15.61 -28.59 -32.53
CA ALA A 319 16.28 -29.42 -33.53
C ALA A 319 15.71 -30.85 -33.56
N GLU A 320 15.41 -31.41 -32.38
CA GLU A 320 14.76 -32.72 -32.24
C GLU A 320 13.33 -32.71 -32.79
N SER A 321 12.53 -31.69 -32.46
CA SER A 321 11.20 -31.49 -33.04
C SER A 321 11.24 -31.38 -34.56
N ASN A 322 12.16 -30.58 -35.12
CA ASN A 322 12.34 -30.47 -36.57
C ASN A 322 12.73 -31.80 -37.22
N ALA A 323 13.52 -32.64 -36.55
CA ALA A 323 13.86 -33.97 -37.03
C ALA A 323 12.63 -34.91 -37.05
N GLU A 324 11.75 -34.81 -36.05
CA GLU A 324 10.49 -35.55 -36.01
C GLU A 324 9.49 -35.06 -37.08
N CYS A 325 9.45 -33.75 -37.35
CA CYS A 325 8.71 -33.18 -38.50
C CYS A 325 9.21 -33.77 -39.82
N ALA A 326 10.54 -33.81 -40.02
CA ALA A 326 11.16 -34.33 -41.24
C ALA A 326 10.91 -35.84 -41.45
N ARG A 327 10.70 -36.59 -40.36
CA ARG A 327 10.31 -38.01 -40.38
C ARG A 327 8.82 -38.22 -40.64
N GLY A 328 8.01 -37.16 -40.64
CA GLY A 328 6.56 -37.21 -40.83
C GLY A 328 5.78 -37.70 -39.61
N HIS A 329 6.40 -37.72 -38.42
CA HIS A 329 5.73 -38.14 -37.19
C HIS A 329 4.86 -37.04 -36.57
N ILE A 330 5.16 -35.78 -36.87
CA ILE A 330 4.42 -34.61 -36.42
C ILE A 330 4.22 -33.62 -37.55
N GLU A 331 3.12 -32.87 -37.50
CA GLU A 331 2.93 -31.71 -38.39
C GLU A 331 3.85 -30.57 -37.93
N PRO A 332 4.51 -29.86 -38.86
CA PRO A 332 5.38 -28.75 -38.51
C PRO A 332 4.56 -27.60 -37.93
N PRO A 333 4.98 -27.01 -36.79
CA PRO A 333 4.33 -25.82 -36.26
C PRO A 333 4.44 -24.65 -37.26
N SER A 334 3.47 -23.74 -37.21
CA SER A 334 3.49 -22.58 -38.09
C SER A 334 4.68 -21.66 -37.78
N ALA A 335 5.20 -20.96 -38.79
CA ALA A 335 6.33 -20.05 -38.60
C ALA A 335 6.05 -18.93 -37.58
N SER A 336 4.81 -18.42 -37.56
CA SER A 336 4.36 -17.43 -36.58
C SER A 336 4.36 -17.98 -35.16
N GLU A 337 3.89 -19.21 -34.97
CA GLU A 337 3.86 -19.86 -33.67
C GLU A 337 5.27 -20.16 -33.15
N LEU A 338 6.15 -20.64 -34.02
CA LEU A 338 7.55 -20.91 -33.67
C LEU A 338 8.28 -19.63 -33.28
N LEU A 339 8.06 -18.53 -34.01
CA LEU A 339 8.62 -17.22 -33.67
C LEU A 339 8.11 -16.73 -32.31
N ARG A 340 6.80 -16.84 -32.07
CA ARG A 340 6.17 -16.43 -30.82
C ARG A 340 6.69 -17.25 -29.63
N PHE A 341 6.83 -18.55 -29.80
CA PHE A 341 7.41 -19.44 -28.79
C PHE A 341 8.86 -19.05 -28.48
N HIS A 342 9.67 -18.84 -29.52
CA HIS A 342 11.05 -18.38 -29.38
C HIS A 342 11.14 -17.04 -28.66
N TYR A 343 10.27 -16.10 -29.00
CA TYR A 343 10.23 -14.79 -28.38
C TYR A 343 9.88 -14.91 -26.90
N ALA A 344 8.78 -15.59 -26.55
CA ALA A 344 8.36 -15.75 -25.17
C ALA A 344 9.41 -16.44 -24.28
N VAL A 345 9.93 -17.60 -24.71
CA VAL A 345 10.97 -18.31 -23.95
C VAL A 345 12.27 -17.50 -23.92
N GLY A 346 12.61 -16.83 -25.02
CA GLY A 346 13.76 -15.94 -25.11
C GLY A 346 13.68 -14.78 -24.11
N THR A 347 12.53 -14.12 -24.02
CA THR A 347 12.24 -13.07 -23.05
C THR A 347 12.34 -13.60 -21.62
N MET A 348 11.79 -14.78 -21.31
CA MET A 348 11.93 -15.37 -19.98
C MET A 348 13.40 -15.66 -19.60
N ILE A 349 14.19 -16.16 -20.55
CA ILE A 349 15.64 -16.37 -20.36
C ILE A 349 16.36 -15.04 -20.18
N TYR A 350 15.98 -14.01 -20.95
CA TYR A 350 16.58 -12.68 -20.87
C TYR A 350 16.27 -11.98 -19.54
N VAL A 351 15.04 -12.12 -19.02
CA VAL A 351 14.66 -11.65 -17.68
C VAL A 351 15.53 -12.28 -16.60
N ALA A 352 15.96 -13.54 -16.75
CA ALA A 352 16.89 -14.17 -15.82
C ALA A 352 18.27 -13.48 -15.81
N ILE A 353 18.78 -13.09 -16.98
CA ILE A 353 20.05 -12.35 -17.12
C ILE A 353 19.91 -10.94 -16.53
N LEU A 354 18.80 -10.27 -16.79
CA LEU A 354 18.51 -8.96 -16.22
C LEU A 354 18.37 -9.02 -14.70
N THR A 355 17.76 -10.07 -14.17
CA THR A 355 17.65 -10.33 -12.72
C THR A 355 19.03 -10.43 -12.08
N GLU A 356 19.96 -11.15 -12.70
CA GLU A 356 21.34 -11.25 -12.21
C GLU A 356 22.07 -9.91 -12.27
N THR A 357 21.85 -9.15 -13.34
CA THR A 357 22.40 -7.80 -13.51
C THR A 357 21.88 -6.85 -12.42
N PHE A 358 20.58 -6.91 -12.14
CA PHE A 358 19.92 -6.13 -11.10
C PHE A 358 20.47 -6.50 -9.71
N ARG A 359 20.56 -7.80 -9.40
CA ARG A 359 21.13 -8.31 -8.15
C ARG A 359 22.57 -7.85 -7.95
N LYS A 360 23.43 -8.00 -8.97
CA LYS A 360 24.84 -7.54 -8.94
C LYS A 360 24.93 -6.03 -8.70
N ALA A 361 24.09 -5.24 -9.36
CA ALA A 361 24.06 -3.80 -9.16
C ALA A 361 23.64 -3.40 -7.73
N LEU A 362 22.68 -4.12 -7.13
CA LEU A 362 22.32 -3.91 -5.72
C LEU A 362 23.47 -4.23 -4.76
N ILE A 363 24.21 -5.31 -5.00
CA ILE A 363 25.38 -5.69 -4.18
C ILE A 363 26.48 -4.64 -4.28
N GLU A 364 26.79 -4.16 -5.50
CA GLU A 364 27.77 -3.09 -5.71
C GLU A 364 27.41 -1.85 -4.87
N GLU A 365 26.14 -1.43 -4.88
CA GLU A 365 25.66 -0.28 -4.10
C GLU A 365 25.78 -0.50 -2.58
N ILE A 366 25.46 -1.71 -2.09
CA ILE A 366 25.58 -2.05 -0.66
C ILE A 366 27.05 -1.97 -0.21
N ILE A 367 27.97 -2.47 -1.05
CA ILE A 367 29.42 -2.42 -0.79
C ILE A 367 29.91 -0.97 -0.77
N GLU A 368 29.49 -0.14 -1.73
CA GLU A 368 29.87 1.27 -1.79
C GLU A 368 29.34 2.07 -0.59
N ALA A 369 28.07 1.90 -0.23
CA ALA A 369 27.47 2.53 0.94
C ALA A 369 28.18 2.13 2.24
N THR A 370 28.54 0.85 2.37
CA THR A 370 29.31 0.34 3.52
C THR A 370 30.69 0.96 3.60
N ARG A 371 31.37 1.12 2.45
CA ARG A 371 32.69 1.74 2.37
C ARG A 371 32.64 3.22 2.77
N GLN A 372 31.65 3.96 2.26
CA GLN A 372 31.46 5.38 2.61
C GLN A 372 31.17 5.57 4.10
N LYS A 373 30.33 4.71 4.70
CA LYS A 373 30.03 4.76 6.14
C LYS A 373 31.26 4.50 7.00
N LYS A 374 32.12 3.54 6.61
CA LYS A 374 33.40 3.29 7.28
C LYS A 374 34.34 4.49 7.19
N LEU A 375 34.42 5.13 6.03
CA LEU A 375 35.21 6.35 5.83
C LEU A 375 34.70 7.52 6.68
N GLN A 376 33.40 7.77 6.72
CA GLN A 376 32.79 8.82 7.54
C GLN A 376 33.07 8.59 9.03
N ASN A 377 32.92 7.35 9.51
CA ASN A 377 33.23 7.02 10.90
C ASN A 377 34.71 7.22 11.23
N ALA A 378 35.62 6.88 10.31
CA ALA A 378 37.05 7.10 10.48
C ALA A 378 37.42 8.60 10.52
N VAL A 379 36.76 9.43 9.72
CA VAL A 379 36.96 10.89 9.73
C VAL A 379 36.37 11.53 10.99
N SER A 380 35.25 11.03 11.53
CA SER A 380 34.66 11.55 12.77
C SER A 380 35.44 11.21 14.05
N LEU A 381 36.42 10.31 13.95
CA LEU A 381 37.31 9.90 15.05
C LEU A 381 38.68 10.62 15.01
N LEU A 382 38.93 11.42 13.97
CA LEU A 382 40.08 12.33 13.84
C LEU A 382 39.64 13.75 14.18
#